data_AF-A0A836TX88-F1
#
_entry.id   AF-A0A836TX88-F1
#
_cell.length_a   1.000
_cell.length_b   1.000
_cell.length_c   1.000
_cell.angle_alpha   90.00
_cell.angle_beta   90.00
_cell.angle_gamma   90.00
#
_symmetry.space_group_name_H-M   'P 1'
#
loop_
_entity.id
_entity.type
_entity.pdbx_description
1 polymer ?
#
loop_
_entity_poly.entity_id
_entity_poly.type
_entity_poly.pdbx_seq_one_letter_code
_entity_poly.pdbx_strand_id
1 'polypeptide(L)'
;MASFKEILNSNEEELLQLLYKFNVVEESDEDKAESIAIKLKLREAQFICAIGFNKSIRNLPEIPLILGFENYDSLINSRNEFFTTDIYKLLTLDNILSVYSVVRDDVENKQIMEYLLSNRLETIEGQIEETVNSLIIDKYKEEMRAIYSDEIVSIDFVETRLNKSDSGFRALLNEVTLIVESKLIPVGDIFFREEILPQEKRKLLDKGLIPFDLIKTRLIDSNISDVEKKILYDYLKLNREN
;
A
#
# COMPACT_ATOMS: atom_id res chain seq x y z
N MET A 1 -9.26 23.98 -12.44
CA MET A 1 -8.47 23.01 -13.21
C MET A 1 -8.50 21.72 -12.41
N ALA A 2 -8.79 20.59 -13.05
CA ALA A 2 -9.03 19.34 -12.34
C ALA A 2 -7.77 18.85 -11.62
N SER A 3 -7.87 18.61 -10.32
CA SER A 3 -6.82 18.03 -9.48
C SER A 3 -6.79 16.51 -9.64
N PHE A 4 -5.69 15.88 -9.20
CA PHE A 4 -5.54 14.42 -9.16
C PHE A 4 -6.77 13.72 -8.54
N LYS A 5 -7.23 14.20 -7.38
CA LYS A 5 -8.37 13.61 -6.65
C LYS A 5 -9.68 13.77 -7.41
N GLU A 6 -9.89 14.93 -8.04
CA GLU A 6 -11.09 15.17 -8.85
C GLU A 6 -11.11 14.20 -10.04
N ILE A 7 -10.01 14.09 -10.79
CA ILE A 7 -9.91 13.17 -11.92
C ILE A 7 -10.12 11.72 -11.48
N LEU A 8 -9.51 11.30 -10.37
CA LEU A 8 -9.61 9.93 -9.86
C LEU A 8 -11.03 9.54 -9.45
N ASN A 9 -11.84 10.50 -8.98
CA ASN A 9 -13.21 10.24 -8.49
C ASN A 9 -14.31 10.61 -9.49
N SER A 10 -13.95 11.20 -10.63
CA SER A 10 -14.93 11.63 -11.63
C SER A 10 -15.76 10.48 -12.21
N ASN A 11 -17.02 10.78 -12.50
CA ASN A 11 -17.87 9.86 -13.26
C ASN A 11 -17.55 9.93 -14.77
N GLU A 12 -18.23 9.10 -15.55
CA GLU A 12 -18.01 9.00 -17.00
C GLU A 12 -18.19 10.35 -17.73
N GLU A 13 -19.27 11.07 -17.42
CA GLU A 13 -19.58 12.35 -18.07
C GLU A 13 -18.51 13.41 -17.77
N GLU A 14 -18.10 13.51 -16.51
CA GLU A 14 -17.08 14.46 -16.07
C GLU A 14 -15.72 14.19 -16.73
N LEU A 15 -15.31 12.92 -16.82
CA LEU A 15 -14.08 12.52 -17.49
C LEU A 15 -14.10 12.86 -18.97
N LEU A 16 -15.20 12.55 -19.67
CA LEU A 16 -15.34 12.88 -21.08
C LEU A 16 -15.30 14.39 -21.30
N GLN A 17 -16.08 15.17 -20.53
CA GLN A 17 -16.07 16.63 -20.62
C GLN A 17 -14.70 17.25 -20.34
N LEU A 18 -13.91 16.63 -19.47
CA LEU A 18 -12.53 17.05 -19.20
C LEU A 18 -11.64 16.78 -20.41
N LEU A 19 -11.68 15.57 -20.96
CA LEU A 19 -10.70 15.09 -21.94
C LEU A 19 -11.02 15.47 -23.39
N TYR A 20 -12.30 15.57 -23.77
CA TYR A 20 -12.69 15.96 -25.14
C TYR A 20 -12.18 17.35 -25.54
N LYS A 21 -11.92 18.22 -24.56
CA LYS A 21 -11.30 19.55 -24.78
C LYS A 21 -9.90 19.46 -25.37
N PHE A 22 -9.25 18.31 -25.27
CA PHE A 22 -7.90 18.06 -25.75
C PHE A 22 -7.84 17.13 -26.98
N ASN A 23 -8.99 16.65 -27.47
CA ASN A 23 -9.07 15.75 -28.63
C ASN A 23 -8.69 16.41 -29.98
N VAL A 24 -8.44 17.73 -29.98
CA VAL A 24 -8.11 18.53 -31.19
C VAL A 24 -6.63 18.86 -31.26
N VAL A 25 -5.81 18.33 -30.35
CA VAL A 25 -4.40 18.73 -30.28
C VAL A 25 -3.56 17.92 -31.27
N GLU A 26 -2.91 18.61 -32.20
CA GLU A 26 -1.95 18.08 -33.19
C GLU A 26 -0.57 17.75 -32.54
N GLU A 27 -0.57 17.12 -31.37
CA GLU A 27 0.64 16.60 -30.73
C GLU A 27 0.89 15.16 -31.23
N SER A 28 2.16 14.75 -31.29
CA SER A 28 2.55 13.36 -31.52
C SER A 28 1.86 12.44 -30.52
N ASP A 29 1.42 11.26 -30.96
CA ASP A 29 0.73 10.31 -30.09
C ASP A 29 1.56 9.95 -28.83
N GLU A 30 2.90 9.94 -28.94
CA GLU A 30 3.82 9.63 -27.84
C GLU A 30 3.80 10.68 -26.70
N ASP A 31 3.46 11.95 -26.96
CA ASP A 31 3.56 13.04 -25.96
C ASP A 31 2.19 13.60 -25.53
N LYS A 32 1.09 13.01 -26.01
CA LYS A 32 -0.27 13.53 -25.76
C LYS A 32 -0.63 13.52 -24.28
N ALA A 33 -0.38 12.40 -23.57
CA ALA A 33 -0.69 12.29 -22.15
C ALA A 33 0.07 13.33 -21.32
N GLU A 34 1.38 13.49 -21.57
CA GLU A 34 2.21 14.50 -20.88
C GLU A 34 1.69 15.91 -21.16
N SER A 35 1.39 16.23 -22.42
CA SER A 35 0.93 17.55 -22.82
C SER A 35 -0.43 17.92 -22.22
N ILE A 36 -1.35 16.96 -22.12
CA ILE A 36 -2.62 17.12 -21.40
C ILE A 36 -2.36 17.33 -19.90
N ALA A 37 -1.48 16.53 -19.30
CA ALA A 37 -1.13 16.65 -17.89
C ALA A 37 -0.58 18.05 -17.57
N ILE A 38 0.34 18.57 -18.40
CA ILE A 38 0.90 19.93 -18.26
C ILE A 38 -0.21 20.99 -18.32
N LYS A 39 -1.16 20.87 -19.26
CA LYS A 39 -2.31 21.79 -19.36
C LYS A 39 -3.21 21.73 -18.12
N LEU A 40 -3.29 20.58 -17.46
CA LEU A 40 -3.99 20.38 -16.18
C LEU A 40 -3.14 20.75 -14.96
N LYS A 41 -1.88 21.16 -15.15
CA LYS A 41 -0.88 21.43 -14.09
C LYS A 41 -0.60 20.20 -13.21
N LEU A 42 -0.64 19.03 -13.82
CA LEU A 42 -0.27 17.74 -13.24
C LEU A 42 1.00 17.24 -13.91
N ARG A 43 1.71 16.35 -13.22
CA ARG A 43 2.72 15.52 -13.87
C ARG A 43 2.05 14.42 -14.65
N GLU A 44 2.71 13.94 -15.69
CA GLU A 44 2.23 12.82 -16.49
C GLU A 44 1.84 11.61 -15.63
N ALA A 45 2.74 11.14 -14.76
CA ALA A 45 2.47 10.05 -13.82
C ALA A 45 1.22 10.28 -12.96
N GLN A 46 1.02 11.50 -12.46
CA GLN A 46 -0.17 11.84 -11.66
C GLN A 46 -1.43 11.73 -12.51
N PHE A 47 -1.39 12.24 -13.73
CA PHE A 47 -2.52 12.22 -14.63
C PHE A 47 -2.88 10.79 -15.07
N ILE A 48 -1.88 10.01 -15.50
CA ILE A 48 -2.06 8.61 -15.92
C ILE A 48 -2.55 7.75 -14.76
N CYS A 49 -1.99 7.89 -13.55
CA CYS A 49 -2.49 7.15 -12.40
C CYS A 49 -3.91 7.57 -12.00
N ALA A 50 -4.25 8.86 -12.05
CA ALA A 50 -5.60 9.32 -11.73
C ALA A 50 -6.64 8.73 -12.71
N ILE A 51 -6.36 8.76 -14.02
CA ILE A 51 -7.24 8.18 -15.03
C ILE A 51 -7.28 6.66 -14.93
N GLY A 52 -6.11 6.01 -14.87
CA GLY A 52 -6.01 4.56 -14.92
C GLY A 52 -6.53 3.84 -13.68
N PHE A 53 -6.65 4.52 -12.54
CA PHE A 53 -7.33 3.98 -11.34
C PHE A 53 -8.78 4.47 -11.20
N ASN A 54 -9.26 5.38 -12.05
CA ASN A 54 -10.67 5.76 -12.04
C ASN A 54 -11.53 4.64 -12.62
N LYS A 55 -12.44 4.06 -11.83
CA LYS A 55 -13.33 2.96 -12.26
C LYS A 55 -14.12 3.23 -13.55
N SER A 56 -14.48 4.48 -13.81
CA SER A 56 -15.29 4.90 -14.96
C SER A 56 -14.57 4.69 -16.29
N ILE A 57 -13.23 4.61 -16.29
CA ILE A 57 -12.42 4.45 -17.50
C ILE A 57 -12.72 3.17 -18.27
N ARG A 58 -13.19 2.12 -17.57
CA ARG A 58 -13.52 0.80 -18.16
C ARG A 58 -14.68 0.89 -19.16
N ASN A 59 -15.55 1.87 -18.99
CA ASN A 59 -16.72 2.08 -19.85
C ASN A 59 -16.44 3.07 -20.99
N LEU A 60 -15.22 3.60 -21.08
CA LEU A 60 -14.83 4.70 -21.97
C LEU A 60 -13.65 4.30 -22.87
N PRO A 61 -13.88 3.39 -23.85
CA PRO A 61 -12.82 2.87 -24.72
C PRO A 61 -12.12 3.92 -25.59
N GLU A 62 -12.71 5.10 -25.75
CA GLU A 62 -12.16 6.23 -26.49
C GLU A 62 -11.07 7.00 -25.72
N ILE A 63 -11.08 6.95 -24.38
CA ILE A 63 -10.14 7.76 -23.58
C ILE A 63 -8.68 7.35 -23.82
N PRO A 64 -8.29 6.06 -23.84
CA PRO A 64 -6.91 5.68 -24.14
C PRO A 64 -6.39 6.32 -25.43
N LEU A 65 -7.21 6.34 -26.49
CA LEU A 65 -6.85 6.96 -27.77
C LEU A 65 -6.70 8.48 -27.68
N ILE A 66 -7.56 9.16 -26.92
CA ILE A 66 -7.43 10.61 -26.67
C ILE A 66 -6.10 10.92 -25.97
N LEU A 67 -5.65 10.03 -25.09
CA LEU A 67 -4.40 10.16 -24.36
C LEU A 67 -3.16 9.75 -25.16
N GLY A 68 -3.33 9.23 -26.39
CA GLY A 68 -2.23 8.77 -27.24
C GLY A 68 -1.85 7.30 -27.07
N PHE A 69 -2.59 6.52 -26.28
CA PHE A 69 -2.37 5.08 -26.16
C PHE A 69 -3.09 4.31 -27.26
N GLU A 70 -2.46 3.25 -27.77
CA GLU A 70 -3.04 2.39 -28.80
C GLU A 70 -4.33 1.69 -28.35
N ASN A 71 -4.42 1.35 -27.07
CA ASN A 71 -5.53 0.62 -26.48
C ASN A 71 -5.53 0.77 -24.95
N TYR A 72 -6.55 0.20 -24.32
CA TYR A 72 -6.72 0.21 -22.87
C TYR A 72 -5.55 -0.45 -22.13
N ASP A 73 -5.02 -1.57 -22.63
CA ASP A 73 -3.92 -2.29 -21.97
C ASP A 73 -2.63 -1.47 -21.93
N SER A 74 -2.33 -0.70 -22.98
CA SER A 74 -1.18 0.21 -23.02
C SER A 74 -1.28 1.31 -21.94
N LEU A 75 -2.46 1.89 -21.74
CA LEU A 75 -2.71 2.84 -20.64
C LEU A 75 -2.50 2.18 -19.27
N ILE A 76 -3.02 0.97 -19.11
CA ILE A 76 -2.91 0.20 -17.87
C ILE A 76 -1.45 -0.17 -17.56
N ASN A 77 -0.67 -0.54 -18.57
CA ASN A 77 0.75 -0.83 -18.42
C ASN A 77 1.53 0.41 -17.97
N SER A 78 1.29 1.57 -18.60
CA SER A 78 1.91 2.84 -18.20
C SER A 78 1.52 3.23 -16.76
N ARG A 79 0.24 3.11 -16.39
CA ARG A 79 -0.23 3.30 -15.01
C ARG A 79 0.54 2.39 -14.04
N ASN A 80 0.66 1.11 -14.36
CA ASN A 80 1.34 0.13 -13.51
C ASN A 80 2.80 0.51 -13.33
N GLU A 81 3.50 0.85 -14.41
CA GLU A 81 4.91 1.27 -14.38
C GLU A 81 5.12 2.50 -13.49
N PHE A 82 4.33 3.57 -13.69
CA PHE A 82 4.42 4.75 -12.83
C PHE A 82 4.11 4.44 -11.37
N PHE A 83 3.12 3.61 -11.10
CA PHE A 83 2.71 3.28 -9.75
C PHE A 83 3.73 2.40 -9.02
N THR A 84 4.34 1.42 -9.70
CA THR A 84 5.27 0.48 -9.06
C THR A 84 6.69 1.02 -8.94
N THR A 85 7.14 1.83 -9.91
CA THR A 85 8.54 2.30 -9.96
C THR A 85 8.78 3.63 -9.24
N ASP A 86 7.75 4.48 -9.10
CA ASP A 86 7.92 5.80 -8.48
C ASP A 86 8.01 5.73 -6.96
N ILE A 87 9.07 6.34 -6.41
CA ILE A 87 9.32 6.42 -4.96
C ILE A 87 9.06 7.85 -4.49
N TYR A 88 7.78 8.23 -4.52
CA TYR A 88 7.27 9.51 -4.06
C TYR A 88 7.84 10.74 -4.78
N LYS A 89 8.42 10.56 -5.98
CA LYS A 89 9.07 11.64 -6.73
C LYS A 89 8.08 12.27 -7.69
N LEU A 90 7.38 11.45 -8.47
CA LEU A 90 6.38 11.86 -9.45
C LEU A 90 4.97 11.86 -8.83
N LEU A 91 4.63 10.81 -8.10
CA LEU A 91 3.39 10.65 -7.34
C LEU A 91 3.67 11.06 -5.89
N THR A 92 2.88 11.97 -5.32
CA THR A 92 3.01 12.29 -3.89
C THR A 92 2.37 11.19 -3.04
N LEU A 93 2.76 11.08 -1.76
CA LEU A 93 2.08 10.16 -0.82
C LEU A 93 0.56 10.40 -0.81
N ASP A 94 0.11 11.66 -0.80
CA ASP A 94 -1.32 11.98 -0.86
C ASP A 94 -2.01 11.45 -2.13
N ASN A 95 -1.31 11.40 -3.26
CA ASN A 95 -1.83 10.79 -4.49
C ASN A 95 -2.02 9.27 -4.30
N ILE A 96 -1.01 8.61 -3.75
CA ILE A 96 -1.04 7.16 -3.48
C ILE A 96 -2.16 6.79 -2.49
N LEU A 97 -2.29 7.53 -1.39
CA LEU A 97 -3.37 7.31 -0.42
C LEU A 97 -4.76 7.53 -1.04
N SER A 98 -4.88 8.48 -1.99
CA SER A 98 -6.13 8.68 -2.72
C SER A 98 -6.45 7.49 -3.63
N VAL A 99 -5.44 6.88 -4.26
CA VAL A 99 -5.63 5.66 -5.05
C VAL A 99 -6.16 4.53 -4.17
N TYR A 100 -5.55 4.30 -3.00
CA TYR A 100 -6.02 3.30 -2.04
C TYR A 100 -7.48 3.52 -1.62
N SER A 101 -7.86 4.77 -1.35
CA SER A 101 -9.25 5.08 -0.98
C SER A 101 -10.27 4.68 -2.05
N VAL A 102 -9.94 4.80 -3.34
CA VAL A 102 -10.84 4.43 -4.44
C VAL A 102 -10.79 2.92 -4.71
N VAL A 103 -9.61 2.31 -4.61
CA VAL A 103 -9.41 0.87 -4.82
C VAL A 103 -10.14 0.03 -3.76
N ARG A 104 -10.24 0.53 -2.52
CA ARG A 104 -10.98 -0.15 -1.44
C ARG A 104 -12.40 -0.52 -1.88
N ASP A 105 -13.06 0.38 -2.59
CA ASP A 105 -14.48 0.30 -2.96
C ASP A 105 -14.67 -0.20 -4.42
N ASP A 106 -13.60 -0.65 -5.08
CA ASP A 106 -13.59 -1.08 -6.49
C ASP A 106 -12.92 -2.45 -6.67
N VAL A 107 -13.75 -3.49 -6.80
CA VAL A 107 -13.34 -4.90 -6.84
C VAL A 107 -12.30 -5.18 -7.92
N GLU A 108 -12.46 -4.61 -9.11
CA GLU A 108 -11.59 -4.88 -10.27
C GLU A 108 -10.18 -4.29 -10.07
N ASN A 109 -10.08 -3.07 -9.52
CA ASN A 109 -8.79 -2.51 -9.14
C ASN A 109 -8.19 -3.23 -7.93
N LYS A 110 -9.03 -3.69 -6.98
CA LYS A 110 -8.56 -4.43 -5.81
C LYS A 110 -7.89 -5.76 -6.19
N GLN A 111 -8.42 -6.47 -7.20
CA GLN A 111 -7.87 -7.75 -7.68
C GLN A 111 -6.42 -7.64 -8.17
N ILE A 112 -6.05 -6.53 -8.80
CA ILE A 112 -4.68 -6.31 -9.30
C ILE A 112 -3.79 -5.60 -8.28
N MET A 113 -4.38 -4.99 -7.25
CA MET A 113 -3.65 -4.10 -6.35
C MET A 113 -2.55 -4.84 -5.59
N GLU A 114 -2.76 -6.09 -5.19
CA GLU A 114 -1.73 -6.84 -4.46
C GLU A 114 -0.47 -7.10 -5.29
N TYR A 115 -0.64 -7.35 -6.59
CA TYR A 115 0.48 -7.48 -7.51
C TYR A 115 1.24 -6.15 -7.63
N LEU A 116 0.51 -5.03 -7.77
CA LEU A 116 1.11 -3.70 -7.86
C LEU A 116 1.82 -3.31 -6.56
N LEU A 117 1.19 -3.55 -5.42
CA LEU A 117 1.76 -3.31 -4.10
C LEU A 117 3.05 -4.12 -3.91
N SER A 118 3.06 -5.41 -4.25
CA SER A 118 4.25 -6.24 -4.07
C SER A 118 5.48 -5.64 -4.76
N ASN A 119 5.33 -5.25 -6.04
CA ASN A 119 6.42 -4.62 -6.81
C ASN A 119 6.77 -3.22 -6.29
N ARG A 120 5.76 -2.43 -5.89
CA ARG A 120 5.95 -1.08 -5.36
C ARG A 120 6.73 -1.10 -4.05
N LEU A 121 6.33 -1.98 -3.13
CA LEU A 121 6.97 -2.11 -1.82
C LEU A 121 8.40 -2.62 -1.98
N GLU A 122 8.65 -3.60 -2.85
CA GLU A 122 10.02 -4.06 -3.16
C GLU A 122 10.90 -2.92 -3.69
N THR A 123 10.36 -2.08 -4.57
CA THR A 123 11.08 -0.92 -5.12
C THR A 123 11.39 0.13 -4.06
N ILE A 124 10.42 0.44 -3.18
CA ILE A 124 10.62 1.38 -2.06
C ILE A 124 11.63 0.82 -1.05
N GLU A 125 11.50 -0.45 -0.68
CA GLU A 125 12.39 -1.15 0.25
C GLU A 125 13.83 -1.17 -0.29
N GLY A 126 14.04 -1.51 -1.56
CA GLY A 126 15.37 -1.46 -2.19
C GLY A 126 16.01 -0.07 -2.13
N GLN A 127 15.24 0.99 -2.41
CA GLN A 127 15.77 2.37 -2.30
C GLN A 127 16.09 2.78 -0.86
N ILE A 128 15.32 2.30 0.13
CA ILE A 128 15.60 2.55 1.54
C ILE A 128 16.88 1.83 1.96
N GLU A 129 17.10 0.59 1.52
CA GLU A 129 18.36 -0.14 1.78
C GLU A 129 19.56 0.60 1.21
N GLU A 130 19.45 1.14 0.00
CA GLU A 130 20.55 1.85 -0.66
C GLU A 130 20.88 3.21 -0.03
N THR A 131 19.87 3.96 0.41
CA THR A 131 20.03 5.38 0.76
C THR A 131 19.76 5.73 2.21
N VAL A 132 19.01 4.89 2.93
CA VAL A 132 18.56 5.12 4.31
C VAL A 132 17.90 6.50 4.48
N ASN A 133 17.18 6.96 3.46
CA ASN A 133 16.57 8.28 3.44
C ASN A 133 15.36 8.34 4.39
N SER A 134 15.46 9.14 5.46
CA SER A 134 14.42 9.26 6.49
C SER A 134 13.07 9.73 5.94
N LEU A 135 13.06 10.65 4.97
CA LEU A 135 11.82 11.14 4.37
C LEU A 135 11.08 10.05 3.58
N ILE A 136 11.83 9.14 2.92
CA ILE A 136 11.25 8.00 2.21
C ILE A 136 10.72 6.99 3.24
N ILE A 137 11.48 6.72 4.30
CA ILE A 137 11.07 5.82 5.39
C ILE A 137 9.77 6.30 6.05
N ASP A 138 9.63 7.59 6.32
CA ASP A 138 8.44 8.12 6.97
C ASP A 138 7.21 8.02 6.05
N LYS A 139 7.36 8.34 4.77
CA LYS A 139 6.28 8.12 3.79
C LYS A 139 5.91 6.64 3.65
N TYR A 140 6.91 5.76 3.63
CA TYR A 140 6.73 4.32 3.58
C TYR A 140 5.93 3.79 4.77
N LYS A 141 6.22 4.29 5.98
CA LYS A 141 5.43 3.95 7.18
C LYS A 141 3.98 4.37 7.06
N GLU A 142 3.70 5.59 6.57
CA GLU A 142 2.33 6.05 6.37
C GLU A 142 1.61 5.23 5.28
N GLU A 143 2.30 4.93 4.17
CA GLU A 143 1.75 4.12 3.09
C GLU A 143 1.37 2.71 3.59
N MET A 144 2.27 2.05 4.34
CA MET A 144 2.00 0.74 4.92
C MET A 144 0.86 0.75 5.92
N ARG A 145 0.70 1.82 6.72
CA ARG A 145 -0.46 1.94 7.60
C ARG A 145 -1.75 1.99 6.81
N ALA A 146 -1.80 2.78 5.74
CA ALA A 146 -2.98 2.89 4.88
C ALA A 146 -3.32 1.56 4.20
N ILE A 147 -2.32 0.82 3.71
CA ILE A 147 -2.51 -0.50 3.09
C ILE A 147 -3.27 -1.45 4.04
N TYR A 148 -2.88 -1.48 5.31
CA TYR A 148 -3.52 -2.32 6.33
C TYR A 148 -4.85 -1.73 6.86
N SER A 149 -4.94 -0.42 7.08
CA SER A 149 -6.13 0.23 7.64
C SER A 149 -7.30 0.32 6.66
N ASP A 150 -6.99 0.47 5.38
CA ASP A 150 -8.00 0.62 4.32
C ASP A 150 -8.40 -0.74 3.71
N GLU A 151 -7.96 -1.84 4.33
CA GLU A 151 -8.28 -3.22 3.94
C GLU A 151 -7.99 -3.51 2.46
N ILE A 152 -6.89 -2.94 1.94
CA ILE A 152 -6.50 -3.06 0.53
C ILE A 152 -5.94 -4.45 0.22
N VAL A 153 -5.33 -5.08 1.23
CA VAL A 153 -4.63 -6.37 1.11
C VAL A 153 -5.43 -7.52 1.71
N SER A 154 -5.24 -8.70 1.14
CA SER A 154 -5.77 -9.97 1.63
C SER A 154 -4.83 -10.66 2.63
N ILE A 155 -5.33 -11.76 3.18
CA ILE A 155 -4.56 -12.65 4.06
C ILE A 155 -3.32 -13.19 3.34
N ASP A 156 -3.39 -13.54 2.05
CA ASP A 156 -2.26 -14.12 1.30
C ASP A 156 -1.08 -13.16 1.18
N PHE A 157 -1.37 -11.87 0.99
CA PHE A 157 -0.37 -10.81 1.04
C PHE A 157 0.31 -10.74 2.41
N VAL A 158 -0.49 -10.75 3.49
CA VAL A 158 0.02 -10.72 4.87
C VAL A 158 0.90 -11.93 5.17
N GLU A 159 0.46 -13.13 4.79
CA GLU A 159 1.22 -14.37 4.96
C GLU A 159 2.58 -14.30 4.27
N THR A 160 2.62 -13.78 3.04
CA THR A 160 3.87 -13.58 2.29
C THR A 160 4.84 -12.66 3.05
N ARG A 161 4.33 -11.63 3.73
CA ARG A 161 5.15 -10.70 4.52
C ARG A 161 5.58 -11.29 5.87
N LEU A 162 4.72 -12.08 6.52
CA LEU A 162 5.04 -12.75 7.79
C LEU A 162 6.07 -13.87 7.62
N ASN A 163 6.04 -14.59 6.49
CA ASN A 163 6.97 -15.69 6.19
C ASN A 163 8.43 -15.24 5.99
N LYS A 164 8.69 -13.93 5.82
CA LYS A 164 10.04 -13.37 5.75
C LYS A 164 10.62 -13.15 7.15
N SER A 165 11.07 -14.21 7.82
CA SER A 165 11.42 -14.22 9.26
C SER A 165 12.31 -13.06 9.75
N ASP A 166 13.24 -12.56 8.94
CA ASP A 166 14.20 -11.52 9.34
C ASP A 166 14.16 -10.25 8.45
N SER A 167 12.96 -9.81 8.03
CA SER A 167 12.85 -8.54 7.33
C SER A 167 13.05 -7.35 8.30
N GLY A 168 14.19 -6.65 8.17
CA GLY A 168 14.45 -5.40 8.89
C GLY A 168 13.33 -4.36 8.70
N PHE A 169 12.62 -4.42 7.56
CA PHE A 169 11.45 -3.59 7.29
C PHE A 169 10.25 -3.91 8.17
N ARG A 170 10.01 -5.18 8.50
CA ARG A 170 8.90 -5.55 9.40
C ARG A 170 9.08 -4.90 10.77
N ALA A 171 10.32 -4.93 11.27
CA ALA A 171 10.70 -4.26 12.52
C ALA A 171 10.64 -2.72 12.41
N LEU A 172 11.08 -2.14 11.28
CA LEU A 172 11.04 -0.70 10.99
C LEU A 172 9.61 -0.15 11.00
N LEU A 173 8.68 -0.91 10.45
CA LEU A 173 7.28 -0.54 10.30
C LEU A 173 6.44 -0.83 11.55
N ASN A 174 6.93 -1.67 12.46
CA ASN A 174 6.09 -2.39 13.43
C ASN A 174 4.95 -3.15 12.73
N GLU A 175 5.25 -3.77 11.59
CA GLU A 175 4.22 -4.30 10.68
C GLU A 175 3.38 -5.41 11.32
N VAL A 176 3.95 -6.28 12.17
CA VAL A 176 3.16 -7.28 12.94
C VAL A 176 2.06 -6.62 13.77
N THR A 177 2.32 -5.43 14.30
CA THR A 177 1.32 -4.67 15.05
C THR A 177 0.22 -4.16 14.14
N LEU A 178 0.56 -3.65 12.95
CA LEU A 178 -0.41 -3.19 11.96
C LEU A 178 -1.33 -4.33 11.51
N ILE A 179 -0.77 -5.53 11.31
CA ILE A 179 -1.51 -6.74 10.94
C ILE A 179 -2.50 -7.16 12.04
N VAL A 180 -2.08 -7.11 13.31
CA VAL A 180 -2.98 -7.42 14.44
C VAL A 180 -4.09 -6.37 14.56
N GLU A 181 -3.75 -5.08 14.38
CA GLU A 181 -4.71 -3.97 14.44
C GLU A 181 -5.71 -4.00 13.27
N SER A 182 -5.32 -4.46 12.09
CA SER A 182 -6.21 -4.65 10.93
C SER A 182 -7.15 -5.85 11.05
N LYS A 183 -6.89 -6.75 12.02
CA LYS A 183 -7.70 -7.95 12.31
C LYS A 183 -7.82 -8.93 11.13
N LEU A 184 -6.91 -8.85 10.15
CA LEU A 184 -6.86 -9.78 9.01
C LEU A 184 -6.56 -11.22 9.45
N ILE A 185 -5.69 -11.37 10.46
CA ILE A 185 -5.33 -12.67 11.04
C ILE A 185 -5.57 -12.62 12.55
N PRO A 186 -6.15 -13.68 13.16
CA PRO A 186 -6.32 -13.75 14.60
C PRO A 186 -5.01 -13.56 15.35
N VAL A 187 -5.03 -12.76 16.42
CA VAL A 187 -3.83 -12.44 17.19
C VAL A 187 -3.15 -13.67 17.80
N GLY A 188 -3.91 -14.71 18.13
CA GLY A 188 -3.36 -15.99 18.58
C GLY A 188 -2.51 -16.65 17.50
N ASP A 189 -3.01 -16.71 16.27
CA ASP A 189 -2.30 -17.33 15.15
C ASP A 189 -1.00 -16.60 14.82
N ILE A 190 -0.94 -15.28 15.04
CA ILE A 190 0.30 -14.51 14.90
C ILE A 190 1.22 -14.74 16.10
N PHE A 191 0.71 -14.66 17.32
CA PHE A 191 1.53 -14.68 18.54
C PHE A 191 2.25 -16.01 18.76
N PHE A 192 1.67 -17.12 18.32
CA PHE A 192 2.24 -18.46 18.48
C PHE A 192 3.23 -18.85 17.36
N ARG A 193 3.34 -18.07 16.29
CA ARG A 193 4.31 -18.31 15.21
C ARG A 193 5.75 -18.19 15.70
N GLU A 194 6.62 -18.97 15.08
CA GLU A 194 8.06 -18.99 15.35
C GLU A 194 8.79 -17.92 14.52
N GLU A 195 8.23 -17.54 13.37
CA GLU A 195 8.73 -16.52 12.46
C GLU A 195 8.60 -15.10 13.03
N ILE A 196 7.74 -14.92 14.05
CA ILE A 196 7.56 -13.64 14.74
C ILE A 196 8.60 -13.50 15.83
N LEU A 197 9.44 -12.49 15.71
CA LEU A 197 10.57 -12.31 16.60
C LEU A 197 10.10 -11.96 18.03
N PRO A 198 10.84 -12.36 19.08
CA PRO A 198 10.48 -12.02 20.46
C PRO A 198 10.30 -10.51 20.70
N GLN A 199 11.06 -9.66 20.01
CA GLN A 199 10.92 -8.20 20.10
C GLN A 199 9.64 -7.66 19.46
N GLU A 200 9.15 -8.33 18.42
CA GLU A 200 7.86 -7.98 17.80
C GLU A 200 6.71 -8.38 18.72
N LYS A 201 6.81 -9.57 19.35
CA LYS A 201 5.87 -10.00 20.40
C LYS A 201 5.87 -9.04 21.59
N ARG A 202 7.03 -8.54 22.01
CA ARG A 202 7.14 -7.50 23.04
C ARG A 202 6.33 -6.25 22.70
N LYS A 203 6.42 -5.75 21.46
CA LYS A 203 5.65 -4.57 21.02
C LYS A 203 4.14 -4.82 21.08
N LEU A 204 3.68 -6.03 20.74
CA LEU A 204 2.26 -6.38 20.86
C LEU A 204 1.80 -6.38 22.33
N LEU A 205 2.64 -6.87 23.25
CA LEU A 205 2.37 -6.87 24.68
C LEU A 205 2.33 -5.45 25.25
N ASP A 206 3.31 -4.62 24.90
CA ASP A 206 3.42 -3.23 25.36
C ASP A 206 2.20 -2.40 24.91
N LYS A 207 1.61 -2.73 23.76
CA LYS A 207 0.36 -2.14 23.26
C LYS A 207 -0.93 -2.77 23.81
N GLY A 208 -0.82 -3.82 24.63
CA GLY A 208 -1.98 -4.52 25.19
C GLY A 208 -2.82 -5.28 24.15
N LEU A 209 -2.24 -5.65 23.01
CA LEU A 209 -2.95 -6.34 21.93
C LEU A 209 -3.09 -7.84 22.17
N ILE A 210 -2.34 -8.41 23.12
CA ILE A 210 -2.36 -9.84 23.45
C ILE A 210 -3.16 -10.06 24.74
N PRO A 211 -4.24 -10.87 24.70
CA PRO A 211 -4.94 -11.31 25.91
C PRO A 211 -4.03 -12.09 26.87
N PHE A 212 -4.20 -11.85 28.19
CA PHE A 212 -3.40 -12.51 29.23
C PHE A 212 -3.42 -14.04 29.17
N ASP A 213 -4.52 -14.65 28.76
CA ASP A 213 -4.63 -16.11 28.68
C ASP A 213 -3.81 -16.70 27.54
N LEU A 214 -3.59 -15.95 26.45
CA LEU A 214 -2.67 -16.37 25.39
C LEU A 214 -1.21 -16.34 25.88
N ILE A 215 -0.84 -15.35 26.70
CA ILE A 215 0.50 -15.24 27.30
C ILE A 215 0.77 -16.46 28.19
N LYS A 216 -0.18 -16.80 29.07
CA LYS A 216 -0.06 -17.97 29.96
C LYS A 216 0.06 -19.26 29.15
N THR A 217 -0.76 -19.42 28.12
CA THR A 217 -0.72 -20.59 27.25
C THR A 217 0.64 -20.71 26.54
N ARG A 218 1.17 -19.60 26.02
CA ARG A 218 2.49 -19.61 25.35
C ARG A 218 3.64 -19.93 26.30
N LEU A 219 3.57 -19.54 27.57
CA LEU A 219 4.58 -19.88 28.58
C LEU A 219 4.64 -21.36 28.95
N ILE A 220 3.56 -22.12 28.69
CA ILE A 220 3.49 -23.58 28.90
C ILE A 220 4.13 -24.34 27.74
N ASP A 221 4.26 -23.68 26.58
CA ASP A 221 4.87 -24.27 25.39
C ASP A 221 6.32 -24.70 25.65
N SER A 222 6.65 -25.90 25.21
CA SER A 222 7.97 -26.51 25.40
C SER A 222 9.01 -25.90 24.47
N ASN A 223 8.57 -25.34 23.33
CA ASN A 223 9.44 -24.86 22.25
C ASN A 223 9.70 -23.35 22.33
N ILE A 224 9.23 -22.67 23.37
CA ILE A 224 9.46 -21.23 23.54
C ILE A 224 10.94 -20.95 23.78
N SER A 225 11.48 -19.95 23.07
CA SER A 225 12.86 -19.49 23.31
C SER A 225 13.03 -18.87 24.70
N ASP A 226 14.21 -18.98 25.30
CA ASP A 226 14.51 -18.38 26.60
C ASP A 226 14.32 -16.86 26.61
N VAL A 227 14.61 -16.21 25.48
CA VAL A 227 14.43 -14.76 25.28
C VAL A 227 12.95 -14.40 25.30
N GLU A 228 12.12 -15.11 24.53
CA GLU A 228 10.67 -14.89 24.52
C GLU A 228 10.09 -15.17 25.92
N LYS A 229 10.46 -16.28 26.54
CA LYS A 229 10.03 -16.66 27.89
C LYS A 229 10.32 -15.56 28.91
N LYS A 230 11.52 -14.99 28.88
CA LYS A 230 11.88 -13.86 29.75
C LYS A 230 10.97 -12.65 29.51
N ILE A 231 10.74 -12.27 28.26
CA ILE A 231 9.86 -11.13 27.90
C ILE A 231 8.44 -11.35 28.46
N LEU A 232 7.88 -12.55 28.29
CA LEU A 232 6.54 -12.88 28.77
C LEU A 232 6.46 -12.83 30.31
N TYR A 233 7.47 -13.37 31.01
CA TYR A 233 7.53 -13.30 32.47
C TYR A 233 7.66 -11.87 32.99
N ASP A 234 8.54 -11.07 32.40
CA ASP A 234 8.75 -9.68 32.78
C ASP A 234 7.45 -8.87 32.61
N TYR A 235 6.74 -9.09 31.49
CA TYR A 235 5.44 -8.46 31.23
C TYR A 235 4.38 -8.85 32.27
N LEU A 236 4.27 -10.15 32.61
CA LEU A 236 3.32 -10.61 33.63
C LEU A 236 3.66 -10.07 35.02
N LYS A 237 4.94 -9.90 35.36
CA LYS A 237 5.36 -9.35 36.65
C LYS A 237 4.94 -7.89 36.78
N LEU A 238 5.19 -7.08 35.76
CA LEU A 238 4.86 -5.65 35.74
C LEU A 238 3.35 -5.40 35.81
N ASN A 239 2.54 -6.25 35.19
CA ASN A 239 1.08 -6.08 35.12
C ASN A 239 0.29 -6.87 36.17
N ARG A 240 0.96 -7.55 37.12
CA ARG A 240 0.33 -8.16 38.31
C ARG A 240 0.27 -7.20 39.50
N GLU A 241 1.00 -6.09 39.45
CA GLU A 241 1.09 -5.10 40.53
C GLU A 241 0.14 -3.90 40.34
N ASN A 242 -0.67 -3.91 39.28
CA ASN A 242 -1.78 -2.97 39.01
C ASN A 242 -3.12 -3.71 39.04
#